data_AF-A0A958K3V5-F1
#
_entry.id   AF-A0A958K3V5-F1
#
_cell.length_a   1.000
_cell.length_b   1.000
_cell.length_c   1.000
_cell.angle_alpha   90.00
_cell.angle_beta   90.00
_cell.angle_gamma   90.00
#
_symmetry.space_group_name_H-M   'P 1'
#
loop_
_entity.id
_entity.type
_entity.pdbx_description
1 polymer ?
#
loop_
_entity_poly.entity_id
_entity_poly.type
_entity_poly.pdbx_seq_one_letter_code
_entity_poly.pdbx_strand_id
1 'polypeptide(L)'
;SVYGELETARINELWRNRQVEMFGDSVELTEDYDFWWSYIPHFVHTPFYVYAYAFGELLTMALYARYKQLGSDFVKPYFKALAAGGSQSPEKLFKPLGVDLKSESFWLDGVSLIADMVQQVKKYSK
;
A
#
# COMPACT_ATOMS: atom_id res chain seq x y z
N SER A 1 4.98 -32.58 -19.07
CA SER A 1 4.04 -31.54 -18.58
C SER A 1 4.83 -30.29 -18.27
N VAL A 2 4.94 -29.34 -19.21
CA VAL A 2 5.65 -28.08 -19.01
C VAL A 2 4.61 -26.98 -18.81
N TYR A 3 3.98 -27.00 -17.65
CA TYR A 3 3.16 -25.89 -17.14
C TYR A 3 3.81 -25.50 -15.82
N GLY A 4 4.79 -24.59 -15.85
CA GLY A 4 5.46 -24.20 -14.61
C GLY A 4 6.54 -23.13 -14.75
N GLU A 5 7.41 -23.21 -15.76
CA GLU A 5 8.51 -22.26 -15.91
C GLU A 5 8.14 -21.19 -16.94
N LEU A 6 8.09 -19.93 -16.50
CA LEU A 6 8.06 -18.78 -17.40
C LEU A 6 9.49 -18.50 -17.85
N GLU A 7 9.70 -18.37 -19.16
CA GLU A 7 10.98 -17.88 -19.68
C GLU A 7 11.28 -16.48 -19.14
N THR A 8 12.56 -16.17 -18.91
CA THR A 8 13.00 -14.84 -18.44
C THR A 8 12.43 -13.71 -19.30
N ALA A 9 12.39 -13.90 -20.63
CA ALA A 9 11.80 -12.94 -21.56
C ALA A 9 10.33 -12.64 -21.25
N ARG A 10 9.55 -13.66 -20.85
CA ARG A 10 8.15 -13.49 -20.48
C ARG A 10 8.00 -12.75 -19.14
N ILE A 11 8.88 -13.00 -18.17
CA ILE A 11 8.87 -12.26 -16.89
C ILE A 11 9.25 -10.79 -17.12
N ASN A 12 10.25 -10.53 -17.95
CA ASN A 12 10.65 -9.18 -18.35
C ASN A 12 9.49 -8.41 -18.98
N GLU A 13 8.77 -9.05 -19.93
CA GLU A 13 7.61 -8.45 -20.59
C GLU A 13 6.49 -8.12 -19.58
N LEU A 14 6.15 -9.08 -18.70
CA LEU A 14 5.13 -8.87 -17.67
C LEU A 14 5.52 -7.74 -16.70
N TRP A 15 6.79 -7.70 -16.29
CA TRP A 15 7.34 -6.63 -15.47
C TRP A 15 7.20 -5.29 -16.17
N ARG A 16 7.72 -5.14 -17.40
CA ARG A 16 7.62 -3.87 -18.15
C ARG A 16 6.17 -3.42 -18.30
N ASN A 17 5.27 -4.31 -18.71
CA ASN A 17 3.87 -3.96 -18.92
C ASN A 17 3.23 -3.38 -17.65
N ARG A 18 3.52 -3.97 -16.47
CA ARG A 18 3.02 -3.44 -15.19
C ARG A 18 3.62 -2.10 -14.80
N GLN A 19 4.90 -1.89 -15.10
CA GLN A 19 5.59 -0.64 -14.75
C GLN A 19 5.12 0.51 -15.65
N VAL A 20 4.90 0.25 -16.95
CA VAL A 20 4.29 1.22 -17.87
C VAL A 20 2.88 1.60 -17.42
N GLU A 21 2.05 0.62 -17.03
CA GLU A 21 0.71 0.87 -16.50
C GLU A 21 0.74 1.74 -15.22
N MET A 22 1.69 1.46 -14.31
CA MET A 22 1.82 2.17 -13.05
C MET A 22 2.30 3.61 -13.21
N PHE A 23 3.34 3.84 -14.01
CA PHE A 23 3.96 5.16 -14.13
C PHE A 23 3.33 6.05 -15.21
N GLY A 24 2.67 5.46 -16.23
CA GLY A 24 2.20 6.20 -17.40
C GLY A 24 3.32 7.07 -17.98
N ASP A 25 3.01 8.35 -18.23
CA ASP A 25 3.95 9.31 -18.84
C ASP A 25 4.82 10.05 -17.80
N SER A 26 4.82 9.63 -16.53
CA SER A 26 5.56 10.34 -15.48
C SER A 26 7.07 10.11 -15.50
N VAL A 27 7.53 9.01 -16.12
CA VAL A 27 8.95 8.64 -16.25
C VAL A 27 9.21 7.92 -17.57
N GLU A 28 10.45 7.93 -18.03
CA GLU A 28 10.93 7.12 -19.15
C GLU A 28 11.59 5.83 -18.62
N LEU A 29 11.10 4.66 -19.04
CA LEU A 29 11.64 3.36 -18.62
C LEU A 29 12.70 2.87 -19.62
N THR A 30 13.97 2.92 -19.23
CA THR A 30 15.10 2.44 -20.04
C THR A 30 15.01 0.95 -20.35
N GLU A 31 15.70 0.49 -21.39
CA GLU A 31 15.71 -0.94 -21.80
C GLU A 31 16.17 -1.85 -20.66
N ASP A 32 17.20 -1.44 -19.91
CA ASP A 32 17.74 -2.20 -18.78
C ASP A 32 16.74 -2.42 -17.64
N TYR A 33 15.62 -1.68 -17.62
CA TYR A 33 14.60 -1.82 -16.58
C TYR A 33 13.84 -3.17 -16.65
N ASP A 34 13.94 -3.89 -17.76
CA ASP A 34 13.22 -5.15 -18.01
C ASP A 34 13.53 -6.26 -17.03
N PHE A 35 14.78 -6.33 -16.57
CA PHE A 35 15.23 -7.39 -15.68
C PHE A 35 15.32 -6.95 -14.22
N TRP A 36 14.89 -5.72 -13.87
CA TRP A 36 15.00 -5.19 -12.51
C TRP A 36 14.22 -5.99 -11.46
N TRP A 37 13.15 -6.68 -11.87
CA TRP A 37 12.43 -7.60 -10.99
C TRP A 37 13.35 -8.66 -10.36
N SER A 38 14.41 -9.07 -11.06
CA SER A 38 15.37 -10.08 -10.58
C SER A 38 16.24 -9.57 -9.42
N TYR A 39 16.39 -8.25 -9.29
CA TYR A 39 17.13 -7.62 -8.20
C TYR A 39 16.28 -7.48 -6.93
N ILE A 40 14.96 -7.68 -7.01
CA ILE A 40 14.03 -7.50 -5.87
C ILE A 40 13.93 -8.84 -5.11
N PRO A 41 14.59 -9.00 -3.94
CA PRO A 41 14.68 -10.30 -3.27
C PRO A 41 13.31 -10.81 -2.80
N HIS A 42 12.39 -9.89 -2.51
CA HIS A 42 11.05 -10.19 -2.02
C HIS A 42 10.17 -10.94 -3.03
N PHE A 43 10.48 -10.91 -4.33
CA PHE A 43 9.73 -11.71 -5.31
C PHE A 43 10.09 -13.19 -5.28
N VAL A 44 11.30 -13.52 -4.84
CA VAL A 44 11.82 -14.89 -4.83
C VAL A 44 11.80 -15.48 -3.43
N HIS A 45 12.25 -14.71 -2.42
CA HIS A 45 12.49 -15.24 -1.08
C HIS A 45 11.32 -15.05 -0.11
N THR A 46 10.47 -14.05 -0.34
CA THR A 46 9.35 -13.72 0.56
C THR A 46 8.13 -13.21 -0.24
N PRO A 47 7.50 -14.08 -1.05
CA PRO A 47 6.40 -13.67 -1.90
C PRO A 47 5.27 -13.01 -1.08
N PHE A 48 4.60 -12.03 -1.67
CA PHE A 48 3.54 -11.19 -1.05
C PHE A 48 3.98 -10.24 0.07
N TYR A 49 5.26 -10.24 0.48
CA TYR A 49 5.71 -9.33 1.53
C TYR A 49 5.61 -7.85 1.11
N VAL A 50 5.86 -7.54 -0.16
CA VAL A 50 5.72 -6.17 -0.69
C VAL A 50 4.29 -5.65 -0.55
N TYR A 51 3.28 -6.52 -0.70
CA TYR A 51 1.88 -6.15 -0.48
C TYR A 51 1.62 -5.74 0.97
N ALA A 52 2.27 -6.38 1.94
CA ALA A 52 2.10 -6.04 3.35
C ALA A 52 2.56 -4.61 3.66
N TYR A 53 3.60 -4.10 2.96
CA TYR A 53 4.01 -2.70 3.09
C TYR A 53 2.95 -1.74 2.57
N ALA A 54 2.47 -1.95 1.33
CA ALA A 54 1.44 -1.10 0.74
C ALA A 54 0.15 -1.11 1.56
N PHE A 55 -0.28 -2.29 2.02
CA PHE A 55 -1.43 -2.44 2.90
C PHE A 55 -1.22 -1.73 4.24
N GLY A 56 -0.06 -1.91 4.88
CA GLY A 56 0.26 -1.30 6.17
C GLY A 56 0.32 0.23 6.12
N GLU A 57 0.91 0.79 5.07
CA GLU A 57 0.96 2.23 4.83
C GLU A 57 -0.45 2.79 4.60
N LEU A 58 -1.23 2.18 3.70
CA LEU A 58 -2.58 2.62 3.40
C LEU A 58 -3.49 2.53 4.64
N LEU A 59 -3.36 1.45 5.43
CA LEU A 59 -4.12 1.28 6.68
C LEU A 59 -3.73 2.36 7.70
N THR A 60 -2.44 2.68 7.81
CA THR A 60 -1.95 3.75 8.69
C THR A 60 -2.53 5.10 8.28
N MET A 61 -2.52 5.42 6.98
CA MET A 61 -3.10 6.67 6.47
C MET A 61 -4.61 6.76 6.70
N ALA A 62 -5.35 5.66 6.46
CA ALA A 62 -6.79 5.61 6.71
C ALA A 62 -7.12 5.74 8.21
N LEU A 63 -6.36 5.09 9.08
CA LEU A 63 -6.48 5.25 10.54
C LEU A 63 -6.16 6.68 10.99
N TYR A 64 -5.17 7.33 10.36
CA TYR A 64 -4.85 8.73 10.64
C TYR A 64 -5.97 9.68 10.17
N ALA A 65 -6.59 9.43 9.01
CA ALA A 65 -7.78 10.15 8.58
C ALA A 65 -8.91 10.02 9.60
N ARG A 66 -9.11 8.80 10.13
CA ARG A 66 -10.09 8.53 11.17
C ARG A 66 -9.77 9.25 12.48
N TYR A 67 -8.49 9.32 12.86
CA TYR A 67 -8.04 10.12 14.00
C TYR A 67 -8.38 11.60 13.81
N LYS A 68 -8.16 12.18 12.63
CA LYS A 68 -8.52 13.59 12.34
C LYS A 68 -10.03 13.86 12.48
N GLN A 69 -10.89 12.86 12.27
CA GLN A 69 -12.34 12.97 12.44
C GLN A 69 -12.77 12.83 13.91
N LEU A 70 -12.21 11.86 14.63
CA LEU A 70 -12.62 11.52 16.00
C LEU A 70 -11.86 12.29 17.10
N GLY A 71 -10.70 12.86 16.78
CA GLY A 71 -9.84 13.55 17.74
C GLY A 71 -9.40 12.64 18.90
N SER A 72 -9.56 13.13 20.13
CA SER A 72 -9.15 12.40 21.34
C SER A 72 -9.85 11.06 21.55
N ASP A 73 -11.07 10.90 21.02
CA ASP A 73 -11.88 9.69 21.21
C ASP A 73 -11.27 8.48 20.47
N PHE A 74 -10.41 8.72 19.48
CA PHE A 74 -9.65 7.68 18.78
C PHE A 74 -8.58 7.02 19.65
N VAL A 75 -7.96 7.79 20.56
CA VAL A 75 -6.69 7.42 21.21
C VAL A 75 -6.84 6.16 22.05
N LYS A 76 -7.82 6.13 22.94
CA LYS A 76 -7.99 5.01 23.89
C LYS A 76 -8.33 3.68 23.18
N PRO A 77 -9.29 3.61 22.24
CA PRO A 77 -9.55 2.37 21.50
C PRO A 77 -8.35 1.94 20.63
N TYR A 78 -7.61 2.88 20.04
CA TYR A 78 -6.42 2.57 19.25
C TYR A 78 -5.31 1.92 20.11
N PHE A 79 -4.99 2.48 21.28
CA PHE A 79 -4.03 1.86 22.20
C PHE A 79 -4.48 0.48 22.69
N LYS A 80 -5.79 0.27 22.90
CA LYS A 80 -6.33 -1.05 23.23
C LYS A 80 -6.11 -2.05 22.09
N ALA A 81 -6.27 -1.62 20.84
CA ALA A 81 -5.99 -2.46 19.67
C ALA A 81 -4.50 -2.83 19.58
N LEU A 82 -3.59 -1.86 19.78
CA LEU A 82 -2.14 -2.12 19.80
C LEU A 82 -1.74 -3.09 20.91
N ALA A 83 -2.28 -2.90 22.12
CA ALA A 83 -1.99 -3.76 23.27
C ALA A 83 -2.47 -5.21 23.08
N ALA A 84 -3.48 -5.44 22.24
CA ALA A 84 -3.96 -6.78 21.92
C ALA A 84 -3.04 -7.53 20.94
N GLY A 85 -2.13 -6.83 20.25
CA GLY A 85 -1.19 -7.44 19.29
C GLY A 85 -1.90 -8.34 18.27
N GLY A 86 -1.31 -9.51 18.00
CA GLY A 86 -1.86 -10.50 17.06
C GLY A 86 -2.95 -11.42 17.63
N SER A 87 -3.49 -11.14 18.82
CA SER A 87 -4.48 -12.02 19.46
C SER A 87 -5.86 -12.02 18.79
N GLN A 88 -6.12 -11.06 17.90
CA GLN A 88 -7.39 -10.92 17.17
C GLN A 88 -7.16 -10.51 15.72
N SER A 89 -8.17 -10.69 14.87
CA SER A 89 -8.11 -10.21 13.49
C SER A 89 -8.10 -8.67 13.43
N PRO A 90 -7.48 -8.06 12.41
CA PRO A 90 -7.49 -6.61 12.21
C PRO A 90 -8.90 -6.01 12.25
N GLU A 91 -9.88 -6.70 11.65
CA GLU A 91 -11.29 -6.29 11.66
C GLU A 91 -11.83 -6.15 13.10
N LYS A 92 -11.54 -7.11 13.98
CA LYS A 92 -11.99 -7.06 15.39
C LYS A 92 -11.26 -5.97 16.18
N LEU A 93 -9.96 -5.80 15.92
CA LEU A 93 -9.12 -4.80 16.60
C LEU A 93 -9.60 -3.38 16.33
N PHE A 94 -9.95 -3.07 15.07
CA PHE A 94 -10.29 -1.71 14.66
C PHE A 94 -11.80 -1.41 14.59
N LYS A 95 -12.67 -2.42 14.73
CA LYS A 95 -14.13 -2.22 14.83
C LYS A 95 -14.56 -1.15 15.86
N PRO A 96 -13.94 -1.05 17.06
CA PRO A 96 -14.28 0.01 18.03
C PRO A 96 -13.99 1.44 17.54
N LEU A 97 -13.13 1.60 16.53
CA LEU A 97 -12.84 2.89 15.88
C LEU A 97 -13.82 3.19 14.72
N GLY A 98 -14.80 2.31 14.49
CA GLY A 98 -15.72 2.38 13.35
C GLY A 98 -15.03 2.07 12.02
N VAL A 99 -13.93 1.31 12.05
CA VAL A 99 -13.20 0.91 10.84
C VAL A 99 -13.85 -0.31 10.22
N ASP A 100 -14.11 -0.23 8.92
CA ASP A 100 -14.48 -1.35 8.08
C ASP A 100 -13.45 -1.52 6.97
N LEU A 101 -12.68 -2.60 7.02
CA LEU A 101 -11.63 -2.89 6.03
C LEU A 101 -12.21 -3.28 4.66
N LYS A 102 -13.52 -3.53 4.56
CA LYS A 102 -14.21 -3.78 3.29
C LYS A 102 -14.80 -2.51 2.68
N SER A 103 -14.75 -1.39 3.40
CA SER A 103 -15.27 -0.11 2.94
C SER A 103 -14.27 0.57 2.02
N GLU A 104 -14.66 0.80 0.77
CA GLU A 104 -13.87 1.59 -0.17
C GLU A 104 -13.63 3.02 0.34
N SER A 105 -14.66 3.66 0.91
CA SER A 105 -14.54 5.01 1.46
C SER A 105 -13.50 5.11 2.59
N PHE A 106 -13.37 4.08 3.42
CA PHE A 106 -12.34 4.06 4.46
C PHE A 106 -10.93 4.15 3.86
N TRP A 107 -10.67 3.42 2.78
CA TRP A 107 -9.38 3.44 2.09
C TRP A 107 -9.17 4.76 1.34
N LEU A 108 -10.21 5.29 0.68
CA LEU A 108 -10.15 6.57 -0.04
C LEU A 108 -9.88 7.76 0.88
N ASP A 109 -10.34 7.74 2.13
CA ASP A 109 -10.01 8.75 3.14
C ASP A 109 -8.48 8.81 3.36
N GLY A 110 -7.81 7.65 3.42
CA GLY A 110 -6.35 7.56 3.53
C GLY A 110 -5.62 8.09 2.29
N VAL A 111 -6.08 7.73 1.09
CA VAL A 111 -5.52 8.22 -0.19
C VAL A 111 -5.66 9.74 -0.31
N SER A 112 -6.81 10.28 0.11
CA SER A 112 -7.09 11.72 0.05
C SER A 112 -6.10 12.54 0.87
N LEU A 113 -5.63 12.03 2.01
CA LEU A 113 -4.58 12.69 2.79
C LEU A 113 -3.25 12.78 2.05
N ILE A 114 -2.86 11.74 1.30
CA ILE A 114 -1.65 11.77 0.49
C ILE A 114 -1.80 12.84 -0.61
N ALA A 115 -2.97 12.88 -1.26
CA ALA A 115 -3.26 13.90 -2.27
C ALA A 115 -3.17 15.32 -1.71
N ASP A 116 -3.72 15.55 -0.51
CA ASP A 116 -3.65 16.85 0.19
C ASP A 116 -2.19 17.24 0.51
N MET A 117 -1.36 16.29 0.94
CA MET A 117 0.06 16.55 1.21
C MET A 117 0.80 16.95 -0.07
N VAL A 118 0.54 16.28 -1.20
CA VAL A 118 1.11 16.64 -2.50
C VAL A 118 0.69 18.06 -2.92
N GLN A 119 -0.59 18.43 -2.73
CA GLN A 119 -1.07 19.78 -3.04
C GLN A 119 -0.41 20.84 -2.15
N GLN A 120 -0.20 20.55 -0.87
CA GLN A 120 0.51 21.46 0.04
C GLN A 120 1.95 21.70 -0.43
N VAL A 121 2.69 20.65 -0.78
CA VAL A 121 4.06 20.79 -1.30
C VAL A 121 4.08 21.66 -2.56
N LYS A 122 3.18 21.40 -3.53
CA LYS A 122 3.07 22.19 -4.77
C LYS A 122 2.83 23.68 -4.53
N LYS A 123 2.14 24.04 -3.44
CA LYS A 123 1.89 25.45 -3.09
C LYS A 123 3.16 26.17 -2.63
N TYR A 124 4.07 25.48 -1.96
CA TYR A 124 5.32 26.05 -1.44
C TYR A 124 6.49 25.98 -2.43
N SER A 125 6.39 25.16 -3.48
CA SER A 125 7.38 25.07 -4.56
C SER A 125 7.19 26.11 -5.67
N LYS A 126 6.26 27.06 -5.51
CA LYS A 126 6.07 28.23 -6.39
C LYS A 126 6.53 29.50 -5.69
#